data_AF-Q2MKF0-F1
#
_entry.id   AF-Q2MKF0-F1
#
_cell.length_a   1.000
_cell.length_b   1.000
_cell.length_c   1.000
_cell.angle_alpha   90.00
_cell.angle_beta   90.00
_cell.angle_gamma   90.00
#
_symmetry.space_group_name_H-M   'P 1'
#
loop_
_entity.id
_entity.type
_entity.pdbx_description
1 polymer ?
#
loop_
_entity_poly.entity_id
_entity_poly.type
_entity_poly.pdbx_seq_one_letter_code
_entity_poly.pdbx_strand_id
1 'polypeptide(L)'
;EVWQANASGRYMHKSDTWPGPLDPNFQGIGRCLTDADGVYRFLTVRPGVYPWKTHPHAWAPAHIHFSLFGVVAGIRLVTQMYFPDDPVLSIDPITSAIPNDQARQRMISRYDHDVTEPEWALGYRWDIVLHG
;
A
#
# COMPACT_ATOMS: atom_id res chain seq x y z
N GLU A 1 -6.46 4.75 -7.95
CA GLU A 1 -6.55 3.27 -8.17
C GLU A 1 -5.57 2.60 -7.21
N VAL A 2 -5.89 1.40 -6.74
CA VAL A 2 -5.05 0.63 -5.83
C VAL A 2 -4.94 -0.84 -6.23
N TRP A 3 -3.82 -1.46 -5.89
CA TRP A 3 -3.64 -2.91 -5.95
C TRP A 3 -2.71 -3.42 -4.86
N GLN A 4 -2.88 -4.67 -4.43
CA GLN A 4 -2.12 -5.28 -3.35
C GLN A 4 -2.19 -6.81 -3.37
N ALA A 5 -1.31 -7.45 -2.60
CA ALA A 5 -1.41 -8.86 -2.25
C ALA A 5 -2.54 -9.12 -1.23
N ASN A 6 -2.92 -10.39 -1.07
CA ASN A 6 -3.79 -10.83 0.02
C ASN A 6 -3.04 -10.89 1.36
N ALA A 7 -3.73 -11.33 2.42
CA ALA A 7 -3.15 -11.47 3.77
C ALA A 7 -1.95 -12.44 3.85
N SER A 8 -1.80 -13.34 2.88
CA SER A 8 -0.67 -14.29 2.81
C SER A 8 0.53 -13.75 2.01
N GLY A 9 0.44 -12.52 1.51
CA GLY A 9 1.45 -11.94 0.62
C GLY A 9 1.38 -12.47 -0.81
N ARG A 10 0.26 -13.10 -1.21
CA ARG A 10 0.06 -13.64 -2.57
C ARG A 10 -0.75 -12.66 -3.41
N TYR A 11 -0.22 -12.30 -4.58
CA TYR A 11 -0.97 -11.59 -5.62
C TYR A 11 -1.80 -12.57 -6.47
N MET A 12 -2.98 -12.13 -6.87
CA MET A 12 -3.78 -12.77 -7.92
C MET A 12 -3.19 -12.45 -9.30
N HIS A 13 -1.93 -12.85 -9.51
CA HIS A 13 -1.19 -12.60 -10.74
C HIS A 13 -0.48 -13.88 -11.20
N LYS A 14 -0.56 -14.17 -12.50
CA LYS A 14 -0.02 -15.40 -13.10
C LYS A 14 1.48 -15.60 -12.89
N SER A 15 2.25 -14.51 -12.77
CA SER A 15 3.70 -14.57 -12.55
C SER A 15 4.09 -14.65 -11.09
N ASP A 16 3.14 -14.50 -10.16
CA ASP A 16 3.43 -14.75 -8.76
C ASP A 16 3.50 -16.27 -8.53
N THR A 17 4.60 -16.75 -7.97
CA THR A 17 4.84 -18.15 -7.65
C THR A 17 5.07 -18.38 -6.17
N TRP A 18 4.83 -17.38 -5.32
CA TRP A 18 4.96 -17.48 -3.86
C TRP A 18 4.00 -18.54 -3.28
N PRO A 19 4.42 -19.58 -2.55
CA PRO A 19 3.53 -20.65 -2.07
C PRO A 19 2.38 -20.22 -1.14
N GLY A 20 2.31 -18.96 -0.70
CA GLY A 20 1.15 -18.42 0.02
C GLY A 20 -0.16 -18.68 -0.76
N PRO A 21 -1.23 -19.15 -0.09
CA PRO A 21 -2.47 -19.50 -0.76
C PRO A 21 -3.15 -18.26 -1.36
N LEU A 22 -3.78 -18.43 -2.52
CA LEU A 22 -4.76 -17.45 -2.99
C LEU A 22 -5.97 -17.49 -2.07
N ASP A 23 -6.59 -16.33 -1.89
CA ASP A 23 -7.90 -16.24 -1.23
C ASP A 23 -8.96 -16.13 -2.35
N PRO A 24 -9.89 -17.10 -2.45
CA PRO A 24 -10.92 -17.08 -3.50
C PRO A 24 -11.88 -15.88 -3.40
N ASN A 25 -11.93 -15.20 -2.25
CA ASN A 25 -12.79 -14.05 -2.01
C ASN A 25 -12.05 -12.70 -2.11
N PHE A 26 -10.75 -12.70 -2.44
CA PHE A 26 -9.94 -11.48 -2.46
C PHE A 26 -9.24 -11.26 -3.81
N GLN A 27 -9.63 -10.19 -4.50
CA GLN A 27 -9.02 -9.83 -5.79
C GLN A 27 -7.81 -8.89 -5.64
N GLY A 28 -7.77 -8.09 -4.56
CA GLY A 28 -6.67 -7.17 -4.29
C GLY A 28 -6.57 -5.96 -5.23
N ILE A 29 -7.67 -5.55 -5.87
CA ILE A 29 -7.73 -4.38 -6.74
C ILE A 29 -8.89 -3.46 -6.35
N GLY A 30 -8.72 -2.16 -6.53
CA GLY A 30 -9.76 -1.17 -6.21
C GLY A 30 -9.58 0.16 -6.92
N ARG A 31 -10.67 0.92 -7.06
CA ARG A 31 -10.63 2.31 -7.53
C ARG A 31 -11.77 3.11 -6.93
N CYS A 32 -11.52 4.38 -6.69
CA CYS A 32 -12.51 5.37 -6.31
C CYS A 32 -12.10 6.72 -6.91
N LEU A 33 -13.04 7.66 -6.90
CA LEU A 33 -12.75 9.08 -7.08
C LEU A 33 -12.65 9.71 -5.70
N THR A 34 -11.82 10.74 -5.57
CA THR A 34 -11.85 11.61 -4.39
C THR A 34 -13.17 12.37 -4.37
N ASP A 35 -13.67 12.68 -3.17
CA ASP A 35 -14.82 13.57 -3.01
C ASP A 35 -14.45 15.04 -3.23
N ALA A 36 -15.40 15.94 -2.94
CA ALA A 36 -15.24 17.38 -3.12
C ALA A 36 -14.15 18.00 -2.22
N ASP A 37 -13.83 17.34 -1.09
CA ASP A 37 -12.79 17.76 -0.15
C ASP A 37 -11.44 17.07 -0.43
N GLY A 38 -11.36 16.28 -1.50
CA GLY A 38 -10.15 15.55 -1.89
C GLY A 38 -9.94 14.24 -1.13
N VAL A 39 -10.92 13.79 -0.34
CA VAL A 39 -10.81 12.59 0.49
C VAL A 39 -11.10 11.34 -0.35
N TYR A 40 -10.35 10.27 -0.10
CA TYR A 40 -10.60 8.94 -0.64
C TYR A 40 -10.73 7.92 0.50
N ARG A 41 -11.46 6.83 0.27
CA ARG A 41 -11.60 5.72 1.23
C ARG A 41 -11.55 4.38 0.49
N PHE A 42 -10.85 3.43 1.09
CA PHE A 42 -10.86 2.02 0.70
C PHE A 42 -11.08 1.17 1.95
N LEU A 43 -11.91 0.13 1.84
CA LEU A 43 -11.97 -0.96 2.81
C LEU A 43 -11.27 -2.17 2.17
N THR A 44 -10.27 -2.72 2.85
CA THR A 44 -9.46 -3.84 2.34
C THR A 44 -8.90 -4.67 3.49
N VAL A 45 -8.28 -5.79 3.15
CA VAL A 45 -7.52 -6.62 4.08
C VAL A 45 -6.07 -6.12 4.08
N ARG A 46 -5.44 -5.99 5.26
CA ARG A 46 -4.01 -5.65 5.33
C ARG A 46 -3.20 -6.72 4.58
N PRO A 47 -2.38 -6.35 3.58
CA PRO A 47 -1.59 -7.31 2.83
C PRO A 47 -0.52 -7.95 3.72
N GLY A 48 -0.22 -9.22 3.45
CA GLY A 48 0.93 -9.89 4.06
C GLY A 48 2.25 -9.45 3.42
N VAL A 49 3.34 -9.60 4.17
CA VAL A 49 4.70 -9.53 3.62
C VAL A 49 4.93 -10.71 2.67
N TYR A 50 5.78 -10.54 1.67
CA TYR A 50 6.15 -11.61 0.75
C TYR A 50 7.62 -11.52 0.35
N PRO A 51 8.28 -12.65 0.03
CA PRO A 51 9.66 -12.60 -0.40
C PRO A 51 9.76 -12.10 -1.83
N TRP A 52 10.81 -11.36 -2.07
CA TRP A 52 11.24 -10.98 -3.41
C TRP A 52 12.70 -11.36 -3.58
N LYS A 53 13.10 -11.76 -4.79
CA LYS A 53 14.39 -12.44 -5.02
C LYS A 53 15.57 -11.49 -5.16
N THR A 54 15.57 -10.36 -4.45
CA THR A 54 16.64 -9.35 -4.52
C THR A 54 17.88 -9.79 -3.74
N HIS A 55 17.71 -10.48 -2.59
CA HIS A 55 18.77 -11.16 -1.83
C HIS A 55 18.19 -12.32 -0.96
N PRO A 56 19.00 -13.22 -0.36
CA PRO A 56 18.53 -14.46 0.29
C PRO A 56 17.52 -14.32 1.45
N HIS A 57 17.33 -13.13 1.99
CA HIS A 57 16.43 -12.84 3.12
C HIS A 57 15.54 -11.62 2.84
N ALA A 58 15.34 -11.28 1.57
CA ALA A 58 14.63 -10.08 1.23
C ALA A 58 13.11 -10.32 1.30
N TRP A 59 12.44 -9.47 2.07
CA TRP A 59 10.99 -9.43 2.20
C TRP A 59 10.51 -8.03 1.84
N ALA A 60 9.46 -7.96 1.02
CA ALA A 60 8.74 -6.71 0.84
C ALA A 60 7.87 -6.47 2.10
N PRO A 61 7.91 -5.27 2.69
CA PRO A 61 6.98 -4.89 3.76
C PRO A 61 5.54 -5.00 3.28
N ALA A 62 4.58 -5.11 4.20
CA ALA A 62 3.17 -4.95 3.87
C ALA A 62 2.95 -3.59 3.20
N HIS A 63 2.45 -3.59 1.96
CA HIS A 63 2.21 -2.37 1.21
C HIS A 63 1.01 -2.47 0.28
N ILE A 64 0.43 -1.31 -0.01
CA ILE A 64 -0.60 -1.14 -1.02
C ILE A 64 -0.05 -0.20 -2.08
N HIS A 65 -0.13 -0.60 -3.34
CA HIS A 65 0.24 0.26 -4.44
C HIS A 65 -0.88 1.24 -4.78
N PHE A 66 -0.50 2.46 -5.15
CA PHE A 66 -1.41 3.51 -5.57
C PHE A 66 -1.01 4.07 -6.94
N SER A 67 -2.02 4.32 -7.77
CA SER A 67 -1.94 5.04 -9.04
C SER A 67 -2.93 6.22 -8.97
N LEU A 68 -2.41 7.44 -9.07
CA LEU A 68 -3.15 8.68 -8.99
C LEU A 68 -3.07 9.46 -10.30
N PHE A 69 -4.20 10.05 -10.69
CA PHE A 69 -4.29 11.02 -11.76
C PHE A 69 -4.56 12.39 -11.15
N GLY A 70 -3.72 13.37 -11.46
CA GLY A 70 -3.93 14.76 -11.05
C GLY A 70 -5.00 15.45 -11.89
N VAL A 71 -5.33 16.68 -11.51
CA VAL A 71 -6.37 17.50 -12.16
C VAL A 71 -5.94 18.03 -13.54
N VAL A 72 -4.64 18.07 -13.83
CA VAL A 72 -4.10 18.46 -15.13
C VAL A 72 -3.49 17.24 -15.84
N ALA A 73 -3.69 17.18 -17.16
CA ALA A 73 -3.06 16.16 -18.00
C ALA A 73 -1.54 16.14 -17.79
N GLY A 74 -0.97 14.94 -17.60
CA GLY A 74 0.46 14.75 -17.38
C GLY A 74 0.88 14.57 -15.92
N ILE A 75 0.01 14.87 -14.95
CA ILE A 75 0.27 14.58 -13.54
C ILE A 75 -0.21 13.15 -13.25
N ARG A 76 0.71 12.19 -13.29
CA ARG A 76 0.47 10.82 -12.83
C ARG A 76 1.52 10.43 -11.81
N LEU A 77 1.07 9.89 -10.67
CA LEU A 77 1.96 9.34 -9.65
C LEU A 77 1.62 7.86 -9.43
N VAL A 78 2.63 7.00 -9.50
CA VAL A 78 2.56 5.63 -8.99
C VAL A 78 3.50 5.52 -7.79
N THR A 79 2.98 5.05 -6.68
CA THR A 79 3.70 4.98 -5.40
C THR A 79 3.20 3.80 -4.56
N GLN A 80 3.80 3.59 -3.39
CA GLN A 80 3.42 2.57 -2.42
C GLN A 80 3.12 3.23 -1.06
N MET A 81 2.09 2.73 -0.40
CA MET A 81 1.78 3.02 1.00
C MET A 81 2.28 1.87 1.87
N TYR A 82 2.93 2.18 2.99
CA TYR A 82 3.40 1.22 3.99
C TYR A 82 2.66 1.36 5.32
N PHE A 83 2.79 0.34 6.18
CA PHE A 83 2.26 0.34 7.54
C PHE A 83 3.37 0.67 8.56
N PRO A 84 3.06 1.44 9.61
CA PRO A 84 4.08 1.98 10.53
C PRO A 84 4.72 0.93 11.46
N ASP A 85 4.07 -0.22 11.64
CA ASP A 85 4.45 -1.30 12.55
C ASP A 85 5.12 -2.48 11.82
N ASP A 86 5.44 -2.33 10.53
CA ASP A 86 6.04 -3.40 9.75
C ASP A 86 7.54 -3.58 10.09
N PRO A 87 7.96 -4.77 10.57
CA PRO A 87 9.31 -4.99 11.07
C PRO A 87 10.38 -4.99 9.96
N VAL A 88 10.02 -5.22 8.70
CA VAL A 88 10.98 -5.26 7.59
C VAL A 88 11.07 -3.95 6.81
N LEU A 89 10.26 -2.95 7.16
CA LEU A 89 10.26 -1.64 6.50
C LEU A 89 11.60 -0.91 6.60
N SER A 90 12.28 -1.01 7.75
CA SER A 90 13.56 -0.31 7.98
C SER A 90 14.73 -0.84 7.15
N ILE A 91 14.59 -2.06 6.61
CA ILE A 91 15.61 -2.75 5.81
C ILE A 91 15.18 -2.94 4.36
N ASP A 92 14.03 -2.37 3.97
CA ASP A 92 13.52 -2.50 2.62
C ASP A 92 14.32 -1.66 1.62
N PRO A 93 14.90 -2.26 0.56
CA PRO A 93 15.65 -1.52 -0.44
C PRO A 93 14.80 -0.57 -1.31
N ILE A 94 13.48 -0.78 -1.50
CA ILE A 94 12.65 0.20 -2.26
C ILE A 94 12.58 1.52 -1.48
N THR A 95 12.19 1.47 -0.21
CA THR A 95 12.11 2.67 0.63
C THR A 95 13.48 3.29 0.86
N SER A 96 14.51 2.45 1.05
CA SER A 96 15.90 2.92 1.20
C SER A 96 16.44 3.66 -0.04
N ALA A 97 15.90 3.38 -1.24
CA ALA A 97 16.28 4.06 -2.47
C ALA A 97 15.83 5.54 -2.52
N ILE A 98 14.94 5.97 -1.61
CA ILE A 98 14.45 7.34 -1.53
C ILE A 98 15.42 8.17 -0.69
N PRO A 99 16.15 9.15 -1.25
CA PRO A 99 17.25 9.81 -0.52
C PRO A 99 16.81 10.66 0.67
N ASN A 100 15.56 11.12 0.67
CA ASN A 100 15.04 12.06 1.65
C ASN A 100 14.20 11.32 2.72
N ASP A 101 14.62 11.40 3.98
CA ASP A 101 13.89 10.80 5.11
C ASP A 101 12.47 11.33 5.25
N GLN A 102 12.24 12.62 5.05
CA GLN A 102 10.89 13.17 5.09
C GLN A 102 10.02 12.61 3.97
N ALA A 103 10.61 12.34 2.80
CA ALA A 103 9.88 11.70 1.70
C ALA A 103 9.56 10.24 2.02
N ARG A 104 10.51 9.50 2.64
CA ARG A 104 10.26 8.13 3.15
C ARG A 104 9.09 8.10 4.14
N GLN A 105 9.10 9.01 5.12
CA GLN A 105 8.05 9.09 6.14
C GLN A 105 6.67 9.39 5.55
N ARG A 106 6.60 10.11 4.43
CA ARG A 106 5.33 10.38 3.73
C ARG A 106 4.74 9.16 3.02
N MET A 107 5.49 8.07 2.85
CA MET A 107 4.94 6.81 2.32
C MET A 107 4.33 5.92 3.40
N ILE A 108 4.50 6.27 4.67
CA ILE A 108 4.04 5.46 5.80
C ILE A 108 2.68 6.01 6.25
N SER A 109 1.66 5.15 6.21
CA SER A 109 0.34 5.46 6.78
C SER A 109 0.41 5.60 8.30
N ARG A 110 -0.62 6.21 8.89
CA ARG A 110 -0.75 6.31 10.35
C ARG A 110 -2.03 5.64 10.79
N TYR A 111 -1.95 4.88 11.88
CA TYR A 111 -3.15 4.45 12.57
C TYR A 111 -3.96 5.68 13.00
N ASP A 112 -5.27 5.64 12.76
CA ASP A 112 -6.19 6.67 13.19
C ASP A 112 -7.44 6.01 13.77
N HIS A 113 -7.69 6.27 15.05
CA HIS A 113 -8.80 5.67 15.77
C HIS A 113 -10.16 6.18 15.27
N ASP A 114 -10.23 7.43 14.81
CA ASP A 114 -11.48 8.09 14.44
C ASP A 114 -12.06 7.54 13.13
N VAL A 115 -11.25 6.84 12.33
CA VAL A 115 -11.71 6.20 11.08
C VAL A 115 -11.94 4.70 11.21
N THR A 116 -11.79 4.15 12.43
CA THR A 116 -12.12 2.75 12.74
C THR A 116 -13.63 2.51 12.69
N GLU A 117 -14.02 1.27 12.49
CA GLU A 117 -15.40 0.81 12.56
C GLU A 117 -15.53 -0.18 13.73
N PRO A 118 -16.35 0.11 14.76
CA PRO A 118 -16.49 -0.74 15.94
C PRO A 118 -16.83 -2.18 15.56
N GLU A 119 -16.12 -3.14 16.19
CA GLU A 119 -16.31 -4.59 15.99
C GLU A 119 -16.11 -5.06 14.54
N TRP A 120 -15.49 -4.23 13.68
CA TRP A 120 -15.39 -4.52 12.25
C TRP A 120 -14.00 -4.27 11.66
N ALA A 121 -13.49 -3.04 11.70
CA ALA A 121 -12.28 -2.68 10.98
C ALA A 121 -11.42 -1.63 11.70
N LEU A 122 -10.10 -1.80 11.63
CA LEU A 122 -9.14 -0.77 12.03
C LEU A 122 -9.01 0.30 10.94
N GLY A 123 -8.61 1.50 11.35
CA GLY A 123 -8.51 2.69 10.52
C GLY A 123 -7.07 3.17 10.33
N TYR A 124 -6.72 3.52 9.10
CA TYR A 124 -5.45 4.17 8.77
C TYR A 124 -5.71 5.40 7.90
N ARG A 125 -4.95 6.47 8.13
CA ARG A 125 -4.89 7.64 7.25
C ARG A 125 -3.57 7.70 6.51
N TRP A 126 -3.64 8.07 5.24
CA TRP A 126 -2.48 8.31 4.41
C TRP A 126 -2.76 9.40 3.38
N ASP A 127 -2.08 10.53 3.54
CA ASP A 127 -2.28 11.71 2.70
C ASP A 127 -1.28 11.72 1.54
N ILE A 128 -1.77 12.08 0.35
CA ILE A 128 -0.99 12.07 -0.88
C ILE A 128 -0.98 13.48 -1.47
N VAL A 129 0.22 14.00 -1.73
CA VAL A 129 0.42 15.32 -2.32
C VAL A 129 0.86 15.16 -3.76
N LEU A 130 0.10 15.72 -4.69
CA LEU A 130 0.47 15.84 -6.10
C LEU A 130 1.08 17.21 -6.38
N HIS A 131 1.81 17.34 -7.48
CA HIS A 131 2.31 18.64 -7.94
C HIS A 131 1.14 19.57 -8.28
N GLY A 132 1.29 20.86 -7.94
CA GLY A 132 0.31 21.92 -8.23
C GLY A 132 0.46 22.56 -9.60
#